data_AF-A0A8J7XTZ9-F1
#
_entry.id   AF-A0A8J7XTZ9-F1
#
_cell.length_a   1.000
_cell.length_b   1.000
_cell.length_c   1.000
_cell.angle_alpha   90.00
_cell.angle_beta   90.00
_cell.angle_gamma   90.00
#
_symmetry.space_group_name_H-M   'P 1'
#
loop_
_entity.id
_entity.type
_entity.pdbx_description
1 polymer ?
#
loop_
_entity_poly.entity_id
_entity_poly.type
_entity_poly.pdbx_seq_one_letter_code
_entity_poly.pdbx_strand_id
1 'polypeptide(L)'
;MKAYYNVRKEIISGYTGKLTEKEVEQMARATRGMMEPDINQCISTYLETGKLPEELDHPTNTCDPYTGNWAEHLMDPYTLRDILSQRGFDTKVLPGYYGYYSSSVKRITGKILNVGIYVLGKYSMRAAPFFTIYGRRQ
;
A
#
# COMPACT_ATOMS: atom_id res chain seq x y z
N MET A 1 -11.11 -0.31 16.46
CA MET A 1 -9.76 -0.40 15.85
C MET A 1 -9.13 0.98 15.90
N LYS A 2 -7.88 1.10 16.34
CA LYS A 2 -7.19 2.38 16.49
C LYS A 2 -6.34 2.65 15.24
N ALA A 3 -6.29 3.89 14.77
CA ALA A 3 -5.42 4.27 13.66
C ALA A 3 -3.94 4.09 14.07
N TYR A 4 -3.12 3.51 13.19
CA TYR A 4 -1.71 3.23 13.49
C TYR A 4 -0.90 4.49 13.84
N TYR A 5 -1.28 5.65 13.31
CA TYR A 5 -0.71 6.94 13.73
C TYR A 5 -0.88 7.19 15.23
N ASN A 6 -2.09 6.94 15.77
CA ASN A 6 -2.36 7.13 17.20
C ASN A 6 -1.67 6.07 18.05
N VAL A 7 -1.48 4.85 17.53
CA VAL A 7 -0.68 3.81 18.20
C VAL A 7 0.78 4.26 18.33
N ARG A 8 1.37 4.81 17.28
CA ARG A 8 2.72 5.38 17.33
C ARG A 8 2.82 6.54 18.34
N LYS A 9 1.84 7.46 18.36
CA LYS A 9 1.79 8.53 19.38
C LYS A 9 1.85 7.95 20.80
N GLU A 10 1.13 6.86 21.07
CA GLU A 10 1.16 6.22 22.40
C GLU A 10 2.50 5.59 22.74
N ILE A 11 3.12 4.87 21.80
CA ILE A 11 4.45 4.29 21.98
C ILE A 11 5.47 5.40 22.29
N ILE A 12 5.46 6.47 21.49
CA ILE A 12 6.40 7.58 21.61
C ILE A 12 6.18 8.36 22.93
N SER A 13 4.92 8.66 23.28
CA SER A 13 4.58 9.32 24.53
C SER A 13 4.89 8.47 25.76
N GLY A 14 4.80 7.14 25.65
CA GLY A 14 5.14 6.21 26.73
C GLY A 14 6.64 6.13 27.00
N TYR A 15 7.47 6.44 26.00
CA TYR A 15 8.92 6.32 26.12
C TYR A 15 9.57 7.48 26.87
N THR A 16 9.06 8.71 26.75
CA THR A 16 9.59 9.85 27.51
C THR A 16 8.56 10.96 27.74
N GLY A 17 8.52 11.50 28.97
CA GLY A 17 7.92 12.82 29.25
C GLY A 17 8.80 14.00 28.80
N LYS A 18 9.78 13.75 27.92
CA LYS A 18 10.77 14.75 27.46
C LYS A 18 10.39 15.38 26.12
N LEU A 19 9.49 14.74 25.37
CA LEU A 19 9.01 15.24 24.09
C LEU A 19 7.77 16.10 24.29
N THR A 20 7.74 17.24 23.62
CA THR A 20 6.54 18.06 23.47
C THR A 20 5.51 17.35 22.60
N GLU A 21 4.23 17.70 22.73
CA GLU A 21 3.17 17.13 21.89
C GLU A 21 3.47 17.27 20.39
N LYS A 22 4.06 18.40 19.98
CA LYS A 22 4.45 18.65 18.59
C LYS A 22 5.52 17.68 18.11
N GLU A 23 6.52 17.38 18.94
CA GLU A 23 7.58 16.42 18.60
C GLU A 23 7.03 15.00 18.51
N VAL A 24 6.12 14.62 19.40
CA VAL A 24 5.41 13.34 19.34
C VAL A 24 4.68 13.19 18.01
N GLU A 25 4.00 14.25 17.56
CA GLU A 25 3.28 14.24 16.28
C GLU A 25 4.20 14.14 15.07
N GLN A 26 5.29 14.91 15.06
CA GLN A 26 6.29 14.84 13.98
C GLN A 26 6.93 13.47 13.92
N MET A 27 7.32 12.91 15.07
CA MET A 27 7.93 11.59 15.14
C MET A 27 6.95 10.49 14.74
N ALA A 28 5.68 10.56 15.14
CA ALA A 28 4.66 9.60 14.73
C ALA A 28 4.38 9.61 13.21
N ARG A 29 4.64 10.72 12.52
CA ARG A 29 4.62 10.83 11.05
C ARG A 29 5.88 10.24 10.42
N ALA A 30 7.04 10.65 10.94
CA ALA A 30 8.36 10.25 10.45
C ALA A 30 8.63 8.74 10.61
N THR A 31 8.10 8.13 11.66
CA THR A 31 8.26 6.69 11.94
C THR A 31 7.17 5.81 11.29
N ARG A 32 6.50 6.32 10.26
CA ARG A 32 5.53 5.53 9.51
C ARG A 32 6.24 4.37 8.80
N GLY A 33 5.70 3.16 8.94
CA GLY A 33 6.31 1.96 8.36
C GLY A 33 7.39 1.31 9.24
N MET A 34 7.58 1.81 10.48
CA MET A 34 8.52 1.26 11.45
C MET A 34 7.79 0.45 12.53
N MET A 35 8.46 -0.59 13.04
CA MET A 35 7.99 -1.34 14.21
C MET A 35 8.45 -0.67 15.50
N GLU A 36 7.85 -1.05 16.63
CA GLU A 36 8.19 -0.51 17.95
C GLU A 36 9.71 -0.48 18.26
N PRO A 37 10.52 -1.52 17.97
CA PRO A 37 11.96 -1.47 18.20
C PRO A 37 12.66 -0.37 17.40
N ASP A 38 12.28 -0.20 16.12
CA ASP A 38 12.84 0.82 15.23
C ASP A 38 12.39 2.23 15.66
N ILE A 39 11.14 2.37 16.09
CA ILE A 39 10.59 3.61 16.66
C ILE A 39 11.43 4.01 17.88
N ASN A 40 11.70 3.07 18.78
CA ASN A 40 12.51 3.30 19.98
C ASN A 40 13.93 3.74 19.62
N GLN A 41 14.55 3.09 18.62
CA GLN A 41 15.87 3.48 18.13
C GLN A 41 15.87 4.89 17.52
N CYS A 42 14.81 5.26 16.80
CA CYS A 42 14.63 6.61 16.26
C CYS A 42 14.47 7.65 17.37
N ILE A 43 13.70 7.35 18.43
CA ILE A 43 13.56 8.21 19.61
C ILE A 43 14.93 8.45 20.25
N SER A 44 15.70 7.39 20.52
CA SER A 44 17.04 7.51 21.10
C SER A 44 17.96 8.38 20.23
N THR A 45 17.97 8.13 18.92
CA THR A 45 18.78 8.90 17.97
C THR A 45 18.37 10.38 17.94
N TYR A 46 17.07 10.67 17.98
CA TYR A 46 16.56 12.03 18.03
C TYR A 46 16.97 12.74 19.33
N LEU A 47 16.89 12.07 20.48
CA LEU A 47 17.28 12.65 21.76
C LEU A 47 18.79 12.95 21.84
N GLU A 48 19.61 12.17 21.16
CA GLU A 48 21.07 12.37 21.12
C GLU A 48 21.50 13.43 20.09
N THR A 49 20.85 13.46 18.92
CA THR A 49 21.34 14.23 17.76
C THR A 49 20.43 15.39 17.35
N GLY A 50 19.19 15.43 17.84
CA GLY A 50 18.13 16.36 17.41
C GLY A 50 17.60 16.09 16.00
N LYS A 51 17.99 14.98 15.34
CA LYS A 51 17.60 14.68 13.96
C LYS A 51 16.41 13.73 13.92
N LEU A 52 15.36 14.13 13.22
CA LEU A 52 14.20 13.27 12.94
C LEU A 52 14.53 12.26 11.83
N PRO A 53 13.89 11.07 11.83
CA PRO A 53 14.01 10.15 10.72
C PRO A 53 13.35 10.73 9.46
N GLU A 54 13.78 10.24 8.29
CA GLU A 54 13.18 10.60 7.01
C GLU A 54 11.78 10.00 6.87
N GLU A 55 10.82 10.82 6.44
CA GLU A 55 9.45 10.36 6.17
C GLU A 55 9.41 9.48 4.91
N LEU A 56 8.60 8.42 4.93
CA LEU A 56 8.34 7.64 3.72
C LEU A 56 7.72 8.52 2.62
N ASP A 57 8.21 8.39 1.40
CA ASP A 57 7.68 9.09 0.22
C ASP A 57 6.22 8.75 -0.10
N HIS A 58 5.82 7.47 0.05
CA HIS A 58 4.49 7.03 -0.37
C HIS A 58 3.41 7.64 0.51
N PRO A 59 2.36 8.30 0.02
CA PRO A 59 1.48 9.15 0.83
C PRO A 59 0.66 8.41 1.90
N THR A 60 0.35 7.12 1.71
CA THR A 60 -0.63 6.41 2.55
C THR A 60 -0.15 5.09 3.16
N ASN A 61 1.01 4.58 2.75
CA ASN A 61 1.46 3.27 3.23
C ASN A 61 1.89 3.40 4.69
N THR A 62 1.53 2.42 5.51
CA THR A 62 1.90 2.35 6.92
C THR A 62 1.90 0.90 7.34
N CYS A 63 2.73 0.55 8.31
CA CYS A 63 2.61 -0.72 9.02
C CYS A 63 1.91 -0.55 10.36
N ASP A 64 1.45 -1.67 10.89
CA ASP A 64 1.16 -1.88 12.29
C ASP A 64 2.47 -1.86 13.09
N PRO A 65 2.64 -0.94 14.06
CA PRO A 65 3.88 -0.84 14.85
C PRO A 65 4.20 -2.08 15.68
N TYR A 66 3.20 -2.88 16.06
CA TYR A 66 3.42 -4.05 16.92
C TYR A 66 3.77 -5.31 16.14
N THR A 67 3.11 -5.50 14.99
CA THR A 67 3.22 -6.75 14.21
C THR A 67 4.09 -6.61 12.97
N GLY A 68 4.37 -5.37 12.53
CA GLY A 68 5.05 -5.10 11.26
C GLY A 68 4.17 -5.35 10.03
N ASN A 69 2.90 -5.71 10.20
CA ASN A 69 2.00 -5.95 9.08
C ASN A 69 1.72 -4.64 8.32
N TRP A 70 1.91 -4.65 7.00
CA TRP A 70 1.70 -3.47 6.18
C TRP A 70 0.24 -3.32 5.77
N ALA A 71 -0.35 -2.18 6.14
CA ALA A 71 -1.55 -1.68 5.51
C ALA A 71 -1.14 -0.89 4.26
N GLU A 72 -0.82 -1.64 3.21
CA GLU A 72 -0.57 -1.06 1.89
C GLU A 72 -1.89 -0.54 1.32
N HIS A 73 -1.85 0.65 0.74
CA HIS A 73 -2.90 1.00 -0.21
C HIS A 73 -2.72 0.11 -1.45
N LEU A 74 -3.82 -0.40 -2.01
CA LEU A 74 -3.80 -1.27 -3.19
C LEU A 74 -2.82 -0.71 -4.23
N MET A 75 -1.72 -1.43 -4.40
CA MET A 75 -0.63 -1.05 -5.30
C MET A 75 -1.21 -0.86 -6.70
N ASP A 76 -0.87 0.27 -7.33
CA ASP A 76 -1.20 0.47 -8.74
C ASP A 76 -0.55 -0.67 -9.55
N PRO A 77 -1.33 -1.51 -10.25
CA PRO A 77 -0.79 -2.61 -11.03
C PRO A 77 0.20 -2.16 -12.11
N TYR A 78 0.11 -0.92 -12.58
CA TYR A 78 1.06 -0.36 -13.54
C TYR A 78 2.41 -0.03 -12.90
N THR A 79 2.44 0.41 -11.64
CA THR A 79 3.69 0.60 -10.89
C THR A 79 4.45 -0.71 -10.75
N LEU A 80 3.75 -1.80 -10.38
CA LEU A 80 4.40 -3.11 -10.30
C LEU A 80 4.87 -3.59 -11.67
N ARG A 81 4.08 -3.38 -12.73
CA ARG A 81 4.50 -3.67 -14.11
C ARG A 81 5.81 -2.96 -14.45
N ASP A 82 5.95 -1.69 -14.10
CA ASP A 82 7.12 -0.89 -14.42
C ASP A 82 8.36 -1.34 -13.65
N ILE A 83 8.21 -1.65 -12.35
CA ILE A 83 9.28 -2.24 -11.54
C ILE A 83 9.76 -3.56 -12.14
N LEU A 84 8.84 -4.46 -12.52
CA LEU A 84 9.18 -5.75 -13.12
C LEU A 84 9.86 -5.57 -14.49
N SER A 85 9.37 -4.62 -15.31
CA SER A 85 9.94 -4.32 -16.62
C SER A 85 11.37 -3.79 -16.51
N GLN A 86 11.64 -2.89 -15.56
CA GLN A 86 12.98 -2.38 -15.27
C GLN A 86 13.95 -3.48 -14.81
N ARG A 87 13.43 -4.58 -14.26
CA ARG A 87 14.21 -5.75 -13.82
C ARG A 87 14.37 -6.80 -14.91
N GLY A 88 13.98 -6.52 -16.15
CA GLY A 88 14.19 -7.39 -17.32
C GLY A 88 13.08 -8.42 -17.57
N PHE A 89 11.89 -8.22 -17.00
CA PHE A 89 10.71 -9.05 -17.31
C PHE A 89 9.86 -8.42 -18.42
N ASP A 90 9.43 -9.19 -19.41
CA ASP A 90 8.30 -8.81 -20.26
C ASP A 90 7.01 -8.86 -19.43
N THR A 91 6.51 -7.69 -19.02
CA THR A 91 5.43 -7.58 -18.04
C THR A 91 4.18 -6.94 -18.63
N LYS A 92 3.02 -7.55 -18.36
CA LYS A 92 1.70 -7.10 -18.86
C LYS A 92 0.67 -7.10 -17.73
N VAL A 93 -0.19 -6.09 -17.71
CA VAL A 93 -1.39 -6.06 -16.88
C VAL A 93 -2.56 -6.46 -17.76
N LEU A 94 -3.24 -7.54 -17.39
CA LEU A 94 -4.33 -8.14 -18.15
C LEU A 94 -5.65 -7.97 -17.40
N PRO A 95 -6.73 -7.49 -18.06
CA PRO A 95 -8.04 -7.45 -17.44
C PRO A 95 -8.61 -8.87 -17.30
N GLY A 96 -9.22 -9.15 -16.15
CA GLY A 96 -10.02 -10.34 -15.95
C GLY A 96 -11.37 -10.24 -16.67
N TYR A 97 -11.98 -11.39 -16.96
CA TYR A 97 -13.32 -11.46 -17.54
C TYR A 97 -14.32 -12.02 -16.53
N TYR A 98 -15.59 -11.62 -16.65
CA TYR A 98 -16.69 -12.18 -15.87
C TYR A 98 -16.87 -13.65 -16.20
N GLY A 99 -16.96 -14.47 -15.15
CA GLY A 99 -17.10 -15.93 -15.24
C GLY A 99 -18.53 -16.39 -15.54
N TYR A 100 -18.75 -17.69 -15.36
CA TYR A 100 -20.06 -18.30 -15.55
C TYR A 100 -20.94 -18.12 -14.31
N TYR A 101 -22.20 -17.73 -14.51
CA TYR A 101 -23.22 -17.61 -13.47
C TYR A 101 -24.44 -18.49 -13.80
N SER A 102 -25.04 -19.10 -12.78
CA SER A 102 -26.26 -19.92 -12.92
C SER A 102 -27.49 -19.09 -13.32
N SER A 103 -27.57 -17.84 -12.87
CA SER A 103 -28.64 -16.91 -13.24
C SER A 103 -28.48 -16.41 -14.68
N SER A 104 -29.53 -16.58 -15.49
CA SER A 104 -29.57 -16.15 -16.89
C SER A 104 -29.29 -14.65 -17.06
N VAL A 105 -29.82 -13.81 -16.17
CA VAL A 105 -29.60 -12.35 -16.21
C VAL A 105 -28.14 -12.02 -15.99
N LYS A 106 -27.54 -12.52 -14.90
CA LYS A 106 -26.12 -12.29 -14.58
C LYS A 106 -25.19 -12.79 -15.68
N ARG A 107 -25.56 -13.90 -16.32
CA ARG A 107 -24.81 -14.47 -17.45
C ARG A 107 -24.85 -13.56 -18.69
N ILE A 108 -26.01 -12.99 -19.02
CA ILE A 108 -26.12 -12.03 -20.14
C ILE A 108 -25.33 -10.76 -19.83
N THR A 109 -25.50 -10.20 -18.63
CA THR A 109 -24.77 -9.01 -18.21
C THR A 109 -23.25 -9.23 -18.25
N GLY A 110 -22.77 -10.38 -17.75
CA GLY A 110 -21.35 -10.74 -17.79
C GLY A 110 -20.81 -10.84 -19.23
N LYS A 111 -21.59 -11.38 -20.18
CA LYS A 111 -21.18 -11.42 -21.59
C LYS A 111 -21.05 -10.02 -22.21
N ILE A 112 -22.01 -9.13 -21.95
CA ILE A 112 -21.97 -7.74 -22.44
C ILE A 112 -20.74 -7.03 -21.87
N LEU A 113 -20.50 -7.18 -20.57
CA LEU A 113 -19.33 -6.60 -19.91
C LEU A 113 -18.02 -7.16 -20.48
N ASN A 114 -17.95 -8.47 -20.76
CA ASN A 114 -16.77 -9.09 -21.38
C ASN A 114 -16.48 -8.54 -22.78
N VAL A 115 -17.51 -8.30 -23.60
CA VAL A 115 -17.34 -7.62 -24.90
C VAL A 115 -16.83 -6.20 -24.69
N GLY A 116 -17.40 -5.47 -23.72
CA GLY A 116 -16.92 -4.14 -23.33
C GLY A 116 -15.44 -4.14 -22.96
N ILE A 117 -15.01 -5.06 -22.09
CA ILE A 117 -13.62 -5.23 -21.67
C ILE A 117 -12.70 -5.46 -22.88
N TYR A 118 -13.11 -6.32 -23.82
CA TYR A 118 -12.33 -6.62 -25.03
C TYR A 118 -12.18 -5.39 -25.94
N VAL A 119 -13.25 -4.61 -26.15
CA VAL A 119 -13.25 -3.46 -27.07
C VAL A 119 -12.61 -2.21 -26.45
N LEU A 120 -12.76 -2.01 -25.14
CA LEU A 120 -12.31 -0.80 -24.44
C LEU A 120 -10.77 -0.69 -24.31
N GLY A 121 -10.01 -1.73 -24.63
CA GLY A 121 -8.55 -1.71 -24.68
C GLY A 121 -7.93 -1.16 -23.40
N LYS A 122 -7.33 0.03 -23.47
CA LYS A 122 -6.70 0.71 -22.32
C LYS A 122 -7.65 1.06 -21.16
N TYR A 123 -8.96 1.18 -21.41
CA TYR A 123 -9.96 1.48 -20.37
C TYR A 123 -10.64 0.22 -19.81
N SER A 124 -10.31 -0.95 -20.35
CA SER A 124 -10.85 -2.25 -19.94
C SER A 124 -10.79 -2.49 -18.43
N MET A 125 -9.72 -2.03 -17.78
CA MET A 125 -9.46 -2.20 -16.34
C MET A 125 -10.54 -1.61 -15.42
N ARG A 126 -11.28 -0.58 -15.88
CA ARG A 126 -12.38 0.01 -15.09
C ARG A 126 -13.63 -0.88 -15.06
N ALA A 127 -13.80 -1.71 -16.09
CA ALA A 127 -14.93 -2.63 -16.21
C ALA A 127 -14.57 -4.06 -15.80
N ALA A 128 -13.28 -4.37 -15.68
CA ALA A 128 -12.80 -5.69 -15.31
C ALA A 128 -13.12 -5.99 -13.83
N PRO A 129 -13.62 -7.20 -13.50
CA PRO A 129 -13.90 -7.58 -12.11
C PRO A 129 -12.63 -7.83 -11.29
N PHE A 130 -11.51 -8.11 -11.95
CA PHE A 130 -10.18 -8.28 -11.36
C PHE A 130 -9.12 -8.06 -12.44
N PHE A 131 -7.84 -8.07 -12.07
CA PHE A 131 -6.73 -8.01 -13.01
C PHE A 131 -5.66 -9.05 -12.67
N THR A 132 -4.85 -9.37 -13.66
CA THR A 132 -3.68 -10.25 -13.52
C THR A 132 -2.45 -9.51 -14.00
N ILE A 133 -1.37 -9.56 -13.22
CA ILE A 133 -0.05 -9.10 -13.65
C ILE A 133 0.73 -10.34 -14.07
N TYR A 134 1.20 -10.34 -15.31
CA TYR A 134 2.00 -11.41 -15.89
C TYR A 134 3.39 -10.88 -16.18
N GLY A 135 4.43 -11.56 -15.70
CA GLY A 135 5.83 -11.25 -16.02
C GLY A 135 6.56 -12.48 -16.53
N ARG A 136 7.17 -12.39 -17.72
CA ARG A 136 8.03 -13.44 -18.29
C ARG A 136 9.46 -12.97 -18.34
N ARG A 137 10.37 -13.70 -17.71
CA ARG A 137 11.81 -13.44 -17.82
C ARG A 137 12.27 -13.82 -19.23
N GLN A 138 12.97 -12.90 -19.89
CA GLN A 138 13.64 -13.19 -21.16
C GLN A 138 14.84 -14.10 -20.94
#